data_AF-A0ABC9CT80-F1
#
_entry.id   AF-A0ABC9CT80-F1
#
_cell.length_a   1.000
_cell.length_b   1.000
_cell.length_c   1.000
_cell.angle_alpha   90.00
_cell.angle_beta   90.00
_cell.angle_gamma   90.00
#
_symmetry.space_group_name_H-M   'P 1'
#
loop_
_entity.id
_entity.type
_entity.pdbx_description
1 polymer ?
#
loop_
_entity_poly.entity_id
_entity_poly.type
_entity_poly.pdbx_seq_one_letter_code
_entity_poly.pdbx_strand_id
1 'polypeptide(L)'
;MLSKSKPPPISSLLVVCSGRSPHGLPASIHRARLRQIMSSSKSNFFGRAWNRARGKSDVERICKKVFDDLADKNTLLLDINSLHIATLMVYNSINKQLVGPHKDPPCLKIVTEKMEEYRAKKKGMMAFTEFQEVILNWVEKDLRLVLANKAAVAILGAPLLAVTAKNAARQVPRVGDAVDKVSTPLVAAVFSVGLMLLQDIRLGRQRE
;
A
#
# COMPACT_ATOMS: atom_id res chain seq x y z
N MET A 1 -50.12 -1.83 -11.70
CA MET A 1 -49.43 -3.03 -12.21
C MET A 1 -47.93 -2.84 -12.04
N LEU A 2 -47.35 -3.49 -11.03
CA LEU A 2 -45.90 -3.50 -10.76
C LEU A 2 -45.20 -4.40 -11.79
N SER A 3 -44.14 -3.91 -12.44
CA SER A 3 -43.15 -4.76 -13.09
C SER A 3 -41.75 -4.34 -12.68
N LYS A 4 -41.08 -5.23 -11.96
CA LYS A 4 -39.70 -5.11 -11.44
C LYS A 4 -38.73 -5.12 -12.62
N SER A 5 -37.89 -4.09 -12.75
CA SER A 5 -36.74 -4.10 -13.66
C SER A 5 -35.68 -5.09 -13.15
N LYS A 6 -35.51 -6.17 -13.90
CA LYS A 6 -34.59 -7.28 -13.68
C LYS A 6 -33.12 -6.81 -13.86
N PRO A 7 -32.18 -7.16 -12.97
CA PRO A 7 -30.76 -6.85 -13.19
C PRO A 7 -30.19 -7.69 -14.35
N PRO A 8 -29.24 -7.15 -15.14
CA PRO A 8 -28.67 -7.86 -16.28
C PRO A 8 -27.88 -9.11 -15.85
N PRO A 9 -27.84 -10.15 -16.70
CA PRO A 9 -27.25 -11.45 -16.36
C PRO A 9 -25.73 -11.41 -16.22
N ILE A 10 -25.23 -12.27 -15.34
CA ILE A 10 -23.83 -12.46 -14.91
C ILE A 10 -22.96 -13.10 -16.03
N SER A 11 -23.23 -12.80 -17.31
CA SER A 11 -22.49 -13.40 -18.43
C SER A 11 -21.17 -12.70 -18.76
N SER A 12 -20.82 -11.60 -18.09
CA SER A 12 -19.56 -10.88 -18.38
C SER A 12 -18.33 -11.45 -17.67
N LEU A 13 -18.47 -12.41 -16.75
CA LEU A 13 -17.34 -13.01 -16.03
C LEU A 13 -16.88 -14.37 -16.58
N LEU A 14 -17.53 -14.90 -17.61
CA LEU A 14 -17.30 -16.26 -18.09
C LEU A 14 -17.08 -16.31 -19.60
N VAL A 15 -16.17 -15.46 -20.10
CA VAL A 15 -15.58 -15.61 -21.44
C VAL A 15 -14.07 -15.56 -21.31
N VAL A 16 -13.51 -16.55 -20.61
CA VAL A 16 -12.04 -16.77 -20.57
C VAL A 16 -11.65 -18.19 -20.98
N CYS A 17 -12.60 -19.11 -21.23
CA CYS A 17 -12.28 -20.52 -21.47
C CYS A 17 -12.72 -21.12 -22.80
N SER A 18 -13.07 -20.34 -23.82
CA SER A 18 -13.19 -20.89 -25.18
C SER A 18 -12.53 -19.97 -26.19
N GLY A 19 -11.41 -20.45 -26.74
CA GLY A 19 -10.64 -19.77 -27.77
C GLY A 19 -11.36 -19.73 -29.12
N ARG A 20 -12.41 -18.91 -29.23
CA ARG A 20 -12.96 -18.40 -30.49
C ARG A 20 -13.74 -17.12 -30.24
N SER A 21 -13.26 -16.02 -30.82
CA SER A 21 -14.02 -14.76 -30.94
C SER A 21 -14.56 -14.66 -32.36
N PRO A 22 -15.83 -14.27 -32.60
CA PRO A 22 -16.42 -14.21 -33.94
C PRO A 22 -16.10 -12.93 -34.73
N HIS A 23 -15.33 -11.98 -34.19
CA HIS A 23 -14.96 -10.78 -34.93
C HIS A 23 -13.49 -10.43 -34.69
N GLY A 24 -12.73 -10.44 -35.79
CA GLY A 24 -11.27 -10.29 -35.84
C GLY A 24 -10.78 -8.91 -35.43
N LEU A 25 -10.49 -8.75 -34.14
CA LEU A 25 -9.68 -7.67 -33.60
C LEU A 25 -8.46 -8.26 -32.87
N PRO A 26 -7.25 -7.69 -33.04
CA PRO A 26 -6.01 -8.30 -32.58
C PRO A 26 -5.93 -8.35 -31.04
N ALA A 27 -5.53 -9.50 -30.51
CA ALA A 27 -5.42 -9.81 -29.08
C ALA A 27 -4.44 -8.91 -28.28
N SER A 28 -3.66 -8.07 -28.98
CA SER A 28 -2.72 -7.09 -28.39
C SER A 28 -3.44 -5.94 -27.67
N ILE A 29 -4.60 -5.50 -28.19
CA ILE A 29 -5.33 -4.33 -27.66
C ILE A 29 -6.06 -4.69 -26.34
N HIS A 30 -6.59 -5.91 -26.24
CA HIS A 30 -7.23 -6.38 -25.00
C HIS A 30 -6.24 -6.59 -23.84
N ARG A 31 -5.02 -7.09 -24.11
CA ARG A 31 -3.97 -7.22 -23.09
C ARG A 31 -3.47 -5.87 -22.58
N ALA A 32 -3.33 -4.88 -23.48
CA ALA A 32 -2.92 -3.53 -23.09
C ALA A 32 -3.98 -2.85 -22.20
N ARG A 33 -5.26 -3.00 -22.55
CA ARG A 33 -6.38 -2.42 -21.79
C ARG A 33 -6.55 -3.05 -20.40
N LEU A 34 -6.38 -4.37 -20.27
CA LEU A 34 -6.39 -5.07 -18.98
C LEU A 34 -5.20 -4.68 -18.09
N ARG A 35 -3.99 -4.50 -18.65
CA ARG A 35 -2.82 -3.99 -17.89
C ARG A 35 -3.07 -2.57 -17.37
N GLN A 36 -3.70 -1.71 -18.17
CA GLN A 36 -3.95 -0.32 -17.79
C GLN A 36 -5.03 -0.18 -16.71
N ILE A 37 -6.11 -0.96 -16.79
CA ILE A 37 -7.17 -1.00 -15.75
C ILE A 37 -6.64 -1.56 -14.43
N MET A 38 -5.81 -2.62 -14.48
CA MET A 38 -5.19 -3.19 -13.28
C MET A 38 -4.13 -2.27 -12.66
N SER A 39 -3.45 -1.43 -13.45
CA SER A 39 -2.47 -0.45 -12.95
C SER A 39 -3.13 0.74 -12.24
N SER A 40 -4.16 1.33 -12.86
CA SER A 40 -4.88 2.50 -12.31
C SER A 40 -5.72 2.17 -11.06
N SER A 41 -6.27 0.96 -10.97
CA SER A 41 -7.05 0.54 -9.80
C SER A 41 -6.16 0.33 -8.56
N LYS A 42 -4.92 -0.12 -8.75
CA LYS A 42 -3.95 -0.36 -7.66
C LYS A 42 -3.58 0.93 -6.94
N SER A 43 -3.16 1.98 -7.66
CA SER A 43 -2.73 3.25 -7.03
C SER A 43 -3.85 3.89 -6.19
N ASN A 44 -5.09 3.85 -6.70
CA ASN A 44 -6.26 4.42 -6.04
C ASN A 44 -6.71 3.59 -4.82
N PHE A 45 -6.57 2.27 -4.85
CA PHE A 45 -6.87 1.42 -3.70
C PHE A 45 -5.81 1.55 -2.61
N PHE A 46 -4.53 1.54 -2.97
CA PHE A 46 -3.43 1.68 -2.02
C PHE A 46 -3.42 3.06 -1.34
N GLY A 47 -3.68 4.15 -2.06
CA GLY A 47 -3.81 5.48 -1.45
C GLY A 47 -4.98 5.55 -0.45
N ARG A 48 -6.13 4.94 -0.79
CA ARG A 48 -7.28 4.86 0.13
C ARG A 48 -7.02 3.95 1.33
N ALA A 49 -6.32 2.84 1.14
CA ALA A 49 -5.93 1.94 2.21
C ALA A 49 -4.88 2.58 3.12
N TRP A 50 -3.91 3.32 2.57
CA TRP A 50 -2.93 4.11 3.31
C TRP A 50 -3.60 5.20 4.14
N ASN A 51 -4.52 5.95 3.54
CA ASN A 51 -5.30 6.97 4.23
C ASN A 51 -6.22 6.41 5.32
N ARG A 52 -6.69 5.15 5.17
CA ARG A 52 -7.45 4.42 6.21
C ARG A 52 -6.57 3.72 7.24
N ALA A 53 -5.36 3.34 6.86
CA ALA A 53 -4.41 2.69 7.74
C ALA A 53 -3.76 3.73 8.67
N ARG A 54 -3.22 3.24 9.80
CA ARG A 54 -2.54 4.05 10.82
C ARG A 54 -1.36 4.87 10.29
N GLY A 55 -0.85 4.57 9.09
CA GLY A 55 0.35 5.18 8.56
C GLY A 55 0.26 6.67 8.25
N LYS A 56 -0.88 7.19 7.77
CA LYS A 56 -1.01 8.65 7.59
C LYS A 56 -1.00 9.38 8.95
N SER A 57 -1.72 8.84 9.93
CA SER A 57 -1.79 9.41 11.28
C SER A 57 -0.48 9.28 12.07
N ASP A 58 0.27 8.20 11.85
CA ASP A 58 1.55 7.95 12.53
C ASP A 58 2.63 8.87 11.96
N VAL A 59 2.71 8.99 10.62
CA VAL A 59 3.64 9.93 9.98
C VAL A 59 3.28 11.37 10.33
N GLU A 60 2.00 11.74 10.35
CA GLU A 60 1.55 13.06 10.79
C GLU A 60 1.98 13.37 12.23
N ARG A 61 1.83 12.41 13.15
CA ARG A 61 2.27 12.56 14.54
C ARG A 61 3.79 12.72 14.65
N ILE A 62 4.56 11.94 13.88
CA ILE A 62 6.02 12.06 13.82
C ILE A 62 6.42 13.43 13.27
N CYS A 63 5.84 13.84 12.13
CA CYS A 63 6.11 15.13 11.52
C CYS A 63 5.79 16.26 12.48
N LYS A 64 4.66 16.19 13.18
CA LYS A 64 4.29 17.20 14.18
C LYS A 64 5.33 17.29 15.28
N LYS A 65 5.73 16.15 15.85
CA LYS A 65 6.76 16.12 16.91
C LYS A 65 8.09 16.71 16.43
N VAL A 66 8.57 16.30 15.27
CA VAL A 66 9.84 16.81 14.71
C VAL A 66 9.75 18.30 14.36
N PHE A 67 8.60 18.75 13.86
CA PHE A 67 8.37 20.16 13.57
C PHE A 67 8.35 20.97 14.87
N ASP A 68 7.65 20.54 15.90
CA ASP A 68 7.60 21.21 17.21
C ASP A 68 9.00 21.27 17.87
N ASP A 69 9.85 20.25 17.64
CA ASP A 69 11.23 20.20 18.16
C ASP A 69 12.19 21.17 17.43
N LEU A 70 11.95 21.47 16.14
CA LEU A 70 12.87 22.24 15.29
C LEU A 70 12.34 23.64 14.89
N ALA A 71 11.04 23.87 15.00
CA ALA A 71 10.44 25.16 14.70
C ALA A 71 10.87 26.20 15.73
N ASP A 72 11.07 27.43 15.25
CA ASP A 72 11.35 28.53 16.15
C ASP A 72 10.08 28.86 16.96
N LYS A 73 10.21 28.92 18.28
CA LYS A 73 9.11 29.14 19.23
C LYS A 73 8.42 30.49 19.03
N ASN A 74 9.12 31.45 18.43
CA ASN A 74 8.59 32.80 18.21
C ASN A 74 7.82 32.91 16.89
N THR A 75 8.30 32.25 15.83
CA THR A 75 7.71 32.37 14.48
C THR A 75 6.79 31.20 14.14
N LEU A 76 6.88 30.07 14.86
CA LEU A 76 6.19 28.81 14.57
C LEU A 76 6.45 28.29 13.15
N LEU A 77 7.58 28.70 12.57
CA LEU A 77 8.03 28.33 11.23
C LEU A 77 9.33 27.56 11.31
N LEU A 78 9.51 26.65 10.36
CA LEU A 78 10.75 25.90 10.20
C LEU A 78 11.67 26.64 9.23
N ASP A 79 12.92 26.86 9.65
CA ASP A 79 13.96 27.35 8.75
C ASP A 79 14.28 26.30 7.69
N ILE A 80 14.38 26.72 6.44
CA ILE A 80 14.64 25.82 5.32
C ILE A 80 15.97 25.08 5.48
N ASN A 81 16.98 25.68 6.13
CA ASN A 81 18.27 25.04 6.38
C ASN A 81 18.14 23.80 7.28
N SER A 82 17.16 23.82 8.17
CA SER A 82 16.86 22.72 9.10
C SER A 82 16.04 21.61 8.43
N LEU A 83 15.57 21.77 7.19
CA LEU A 83 14.78 20.76 6.48
C LEU A 83 15.54 19.44 6.34
N HIS A 84 16.84 19.48 6.09
CA HIS A 84 17.64 18.26 5.99
C HIS A 84 17.66 17.49 7.32
N ILE A 85 17.91 18.18 8.43
CA ILE A 85 17.91 17.59 9.77
C ILE A 85 16.51 17.06 10.13
N ALA A 86 15.47 17.84 9.86
CA ALA A 86 14.08 17.44 10.07
C ALA A 86 13.76 16.15 9.31
N THR A 87 14.19 16.06 8.05
CA THR A 87 14.02 14.86 7.23
C THR A 87 14.71 13.65 7.84
N LEU A 88 15.96 13.80 8.28
CA LEU A 88 16.69 12.72 8.97
C LEU A 88 15.98 12.27 10.24
N MET A 89 15.49 13.21 11.05
CA MET A 89 14.77 12.91 12.29
C MET A 89 13.45 12.20 12.05
N VAL A 90 12.69 12.60 11.02
CA VAL A 90 11.46 11.92 10.62
C VAL A 90 11.79 10.51 10.15
N TYR A 91 12.74 10.32 9.24
CA TYR A 91 13.11 8.99 8.74
C TYR A 91 13.64 8.09 9.86
N ASN A 92 14.43 8.62 10.79
CA ASN A 92 14.87 7.89 11.98
C ASN A 92 13.67 7.46 12.85
N SER A 93 12.73 8.37 13.10
CA SER A 93 11.52 8.08 13.89
C SER A 93 10.60 7.08 13.19
N ILE A 94 10.48 7.18 11.87
CA ILE A 94 9.74 6.24 11.02
C ILE A 94 10.42 4.88 11.05
N ASN A 95 11.73 4.78 10.88
CA ASN A 95 12.47 3.52 10.93
C ASN A 95 12.39 2.85 12.31
N LYS A 96 12.27 3.62 13.39
CA LYS A 96 12.01 3.08 14.73
C LYS A 96 10.60 2.48 14.88
N GLN A 97 9.61 3.02 14.16
CA GLN A 97 8.22 2.58 14.25
C GLN A 97 7.84 1.53 13.20
N LEU A 98 8.47 1.59 12.03
CA LEU A 98 8.28 0.66 10.93
C LEU A 98 9.30 -0.47 11.05
N VAL A 99 8.83 -1.61 11.55
CA VAL A 99 9.63 -2.84 11.52
C VAL A 99 9.66 -3.33 10.07
N GLY A 100 10.79 -3.14 9.42
CA GLY A 100 11.02 -3.43 8.00
C GLY A 100 12.46 -3.07 7.60
N PRO A 101 12.87 -3.32 6.34
CA PRO A 101 14.20 -2.92 5.88
C PRO A 101 14.39 -1.43 6.09
N HIS A 102 15.50 -1.07 6.73
CA HIS A 102 15.84 0.32 7.05
C HIS A 102 15.70 1.18 5.80
N LYS A 103 14.93 2.27 5.90
CA LYS A 103 14.74 3.20 4.80
C LYS A 103 15.75 4.30 4.91
N ASP A 104 16.54 4.43 3.86
CA ASP A 104 17.45 5.54 3.74
C ASP A 104 16.65 6.81 3.46
N PRO A 105 16.97 7.91 4.14
CA PRO A 105 16.38 9.21 3.83
C PRO A 105 16.71 9.61 2.39
N PRO A 106 15.94 10.53 1.79
CA PRO A 106 16.25 11.08 0.48
C PRO A 106 17.67 11.66 0.47
N CYS A 107 18.37 11.50 -0.66
CA CYS A 107 19.74 11.97 -0.76
C CYS A 107 19.80 13.50 -0.60
N LEU A 108 20.91 14.00 -0.05
CA LEU A 108 21.09 15.42 0.24
C LEU A 108 20.81 16.28 -0.99
N LYS A 109 21.21 15.84 -2.19
CA LYS A 109 20.96 16.56 -3.45
C LYS A 109 19.47 16.84 -3.70
N ILE A 110 18.59 15.85 -3.47
CA ILE A 110 17.14 16.00 -3.63
C ILE A 110 16.57 16.96 -2.59
N VAL A 111 17.08 16.87 -1.35
CA VAL A 111 16.66 17.77 -0.28
C VAL A 111 17.09 19.20 -0.57
N THR A 112 18.35 19.42 -0.98
CA THR A 112 18.88 20.73 -1.37
C THR A 112 18.13 21.32 -2.54
N GLU A 113 17.84 20.54 -3.59
CA GLU A 113 17.03 21.01 -4.73
C GLU A 113 15.65 21.50 -4.27
N LYS A 114 15.00 20.77 -3.35
CA LYS A 114 13.74 21.22 -2.75
C LYS A 114 13.91 22.46 -1.89
N MET A 115 15.01 22.58 -1.15
CA MET A 115 15.30 23.78 -0.37
C MET A 115 15.44 25.01 -1.26
N GLU A 116 16.17 24.93 -2.38
CA GLU A 116 16.30 26.04 -3.32
C GLU A 116 14.96 26.40 -3.98
N GLU A 117 14.14 25.41 -4.33
CA GLU A 117 12.80 25.64 -4.85
C GLU A 117 11.93 26.46 -3.87
N TYR A 118 12.00 26.14 -2.57
CA TYR A 118 11.30 26.87 -1.53
C TYR A 118 11.92 28.23 -1.22
N ARG A 119 13.25 28.39 -1.28
CA ARG A 119 13.89 29.70 -1.13
C ARG A 119 13.47 30.66 -2.23
N ALA A 120 13.43 30.18 -3.48
CA ALA A 120 13.00 30.97 -4.62
C ALA A 120 11.52 31.37 -4.54
N LYS A 121 10.66 30.51 -3.96
CA LYS A 121 9.21 30.74 -3.87
C LYS A 121 8.76 31.49 -2.61
N LYS A 122 9.36 31.24 -1.43
CA LYS A 122 8.78 31.60 -0.12
C LYS A 122 9.76 32.14 0.93
N LYS A 123 10.77 32.93 0.52
CA LYS A 123 11.71 33.63 1.44
C LYS A 123 12.42 32.74 2.48
N GLY A 124 12.44 31.42 2.29
CA GLY A 124 13.19 30.49 3.16
C GLY A 124 12.51 30.07 4.47
N MET A 125 11.23 30.37 4.69
CA MET A 125 10.48 29.85 5.84
C MET A 125 9.39 28.89 5.41
N MET A 126 9.21 27.80 6.16
CA MET A 126 8.30 26.70 5.83
C MET A 126 7.28 26.48 6.94
N ALA A 127 5.99 26.45 6.58
CA ALA A 127 4.92 26.12 7.50
C ALA A 127 4.82 24.60 7.73
N PHE A 128 4.20 24.19 8.84
CA PHE A 128 4.01 22.77 9.17
C PHE A 128 3.31 21.98 8.05
N THR A 129 2.28 22.56 7.43
CA THR A 129 1.52 21.89 6.37
C THR A 129 2.38 21.57 5.15
N GLU A 130 3.27 22.49 4.79
CA GLU A 130 4.20 22.34 3.65
C GLU A 130 5.28 21.32 3.96
N PHE A 131 5.86 21.39 5.16
CA PHE A 131 6.81 20.42 5.66
C PHE A 131 6.20 19.01 5.63
N GLN A 132 4.99 18.86 6.18
CA GLN A 132 4.27 17.60 6.22
C GLN A 132 4.02 17.06 4.82
N GLU A 133 3.61 17.90 3.87
CA GLU A 133 3.33 17.49 2.49
C GLU A 133 4.59 17.00 1.76
N VAL A 134 5.71 17.71 1.93
CA VAL A 134 7.01 17.31 1.35
C VAL A 134 7.44 15.95 1.89
N ILE A 135 7.41 15.78 3.21
CA ILE A 135 7.80 14.51 3.86
C ILE A 135 6.85 13.37 3.46
N LEU A 136 5.53 13.62 3.46
CA LEU A 136 4.55 12.61 3.06
C LEU A 136 4.78 12.14 1.62
N ASN A 137 5.11 13.04 0.70
CA ASN A 137 5.38 12.68 -0.69
C ASN A 137 6.63 11.78 -0.84
N TRP A 138 7.66 11.99 -0.02
CA TRP A 138 8.83 11.10 0.00
C TRP A 138 8.51 9.75 0.63
N VAL A 139 7.93 9.76 1.84
CA VAL A 139 7.61 8.55 2.59
C VAL A 139 6.60 7.68 1.85
N GLU A 140 5.61 8.28 1.18
CA GLU A 140 4.60 7.54 0.43
C GLU A 140 5.22 6.68 -0.68
N LYS A 141 6.25 7.17 -1.38
CA LYS A 141 6.93 6.40 -2.42
C LYS A 141 7.66 5.20 -1.84
N ASP A 142 8.40 5.41 -0.77
CA ASP A 142 9.17 4.35 -0.09
C ASP A 142 8.26 3.28 0.50
N LEU A 143 7.13 3.70 1.05
CA LEU A 143 6.22 2.80 1.73
C LEU A 143 5.28 2.05 0.78
N ARG A 144 4.87 2.68 -0.33
CA ARG A 144 4.17 1.98 -1.41
C ARG A 144 4.99 0.79 -1.90
N LEU A 145 6.32 0.93 -1.98
CA LEU A 145 7.22 -0.16 -2.39
C LEU A 145 7.28 -1.28 -1.34
N VAL A 146 7.35 -0.94 -0.04
CA VAL A 146 7.30 -1.95 1.05
C VAL A 146 5.97 -2.69 1.08
N LEU A 147 4.86 -1.96 0.98
CA LEU A 147 3.53 -2.54 1.00
C LEU A 147 3.27 -3.41 -0.24
N ALA A 148 3.76 -2.99 -1.41
CA ALA A 148 3.72 -3.78 -2.63
C ALA A 148 4.50 -5.09 -2.48
N ASN A 149 5.68 -5.06 -1.87
CA ASN A 149 6.49 -6.26 -1.62
C ASN A 149 5.79 -7.22 -0.64
N LYS A 150 5.24 -6.71 0.47
CA LYS A 150 4.44 -7.51 1.41
C LYS A 150 3.23 -8.15 0.73
N ALA A 151 2.48 -7.35 -0.05
CA ALA A 151 1.33 -7.82 -0.81
C ALA A 151 1.74 -8.86 -1.86
N ALA A 152 2.87 -8.68 -2.55
CA ALA A 152 3.39 -9.66 -3.50
C ALA A 152 3.67 -11.01 -2.83
N VAL A 153 4.31 -11.01 -1.66
CA VAL A 153 4.55 -12.25 -0.88
C VAL A 153 3.22 -12.90 -0.48
N ALA A 154 2.23 -12.12 -0.02
CA ALA A 154 0.92 -12.65 0.35
C ALA A 154 0.16 -13.23 -0.86
N ILE A 155 0.20 -12.56 -2.01
CA ILE A 155 -0.48 -13.01 -3.24
C ILE A 155 0.18 -14.27 -3.81
N LEU A 156 1.51 -14.39 -3.72
CA LEU A 156 2.25 -15.56 -4.22
C LEU A 156 2.19 -16.74 -3.24
N GLY A 157 2.28 -16.47 -1.94
CA GLY A 157 2.26 -17.50 -0.90
C GLY A 157 0.87 -18.07 -0.62
N ALA A 158 -0.18 -17.25 -0.70
CA ALA A 158 -1.53 -17.68 -0.31
C ALA A 158 -2.10 -18.84 -1.14
N PRO A 159 -1.98 -18.88 -2.48
CA PRO A 159 -2.45 -20.03 -3.27
C PRO A 159 -1.73 -21.33 -2.90
N LEU A 160 -0.42 -21.26 -2.64
CA LEU A 160 0.36 -22.42 -2.22
C LEU A 160 -0.09 -22.94 -0.85
N LEU A 161 -0.26 -22.03 0.13
CA LEU A 161 -0.78 -22.39 1.45
C LEU A 161 -2.21 -22.91 1.39
N ALA A 162 -3.06 -22.33 0.53
CA ALA A 162 -4.44 -22.76 0.39
C ALA A 162 -4.56 -24.17 -0.19
N VAL A 163 -3.78 -24.48 -1.23
CA VAL A 163 -3.79 -25.82 -1.84
C VAL A 163 -3.21 -26.85 -0.87
N THR A 164 -2.10 -26.54 -0.22
CA THR A 164 -1.48 -27.47 0.76
C THR A 164 -2.39 -27.73 1.96
N ALA A 165 -2.94 -26.68 2.56
CA ALA A 165 -3.88 -26.80 3.68
C ALA A 165 -5.16 -27.54 3.28
N LYS A 166 -5.72 -27.25 2.09
CA LYS A 166 -6.91 -27.94 1.59
C LYS A 166 -6.65 -29.42 1.32
N ASN A 167 -5.51 -29.76 0.74
CA ASN A 167 -5.13 -31.15 0.49
C ASN A 167 -4.90 -31.93 1.79
N ALA A 168 -4.31 -31.30 2.81
CA ALA A 168 -4.13 -31.92 4.11
C ALA A 168 -5.48 -32.14 4.81
N ALA A 169 -6.38 -31.15 4.77
CA ALA A 169 -7.68 -31.24 5.42
C ALA A 169 -8.63 -32.25 4.77
N ARG A 170 -8.46 -32.56 3.47
CA ARG A 170 -9.14 -33.66 2.78
C ARG A 170 -8.79 -35.04 3.33
N GLN A 171 -7.58 -35.23 3.85
CA GLN A 171 -7.13 -36.52 4.39
C GLN A 171 -7.72 -36.83 5.77
N VAL A 172 -8.50 -35.90 6.34
CA VAL A 172 -9.14 -36.06 7.66
C VAL A 172 -10.56 -36.63 7.47
N PRO A 173 -10.83 -37.87 7.93
CA PRO A 173 -12.11 -38.57 7.67
C PRO A 173 -13.36 -37.83 8.17
N ARG A 174 -13.21 -36.92 9.14
CA ARG A 174 -14.31 -36.19 9.76
C ARG A 174 -14.58 -34.81 9.14
N VAL A 175 -13.64 -34.29 8.34
CA VAL A 175 -13.66 -32.89 7.85
C VAL A 175 -13.51 -32.79 6.33
N GLY A 176 -13.07 -33.86 5.65
CA GLY A 176 -12.83 -33.89 4.21
C GLY A 176 -14.03 -33.46 3.37
N ASP A 177 -15.22 -34.00 3.66
CA ASP A 177 -16.47 -33.68 2.95
C ASP A 177 -16.88 -32.20 3.06
N ALA A 178 -16.56 -31.56 4.19
CA ALA A 178 -16.88 -30.15 4.41
C ALA A 178 -15.90 -29.24 3.65
N VAL A 179 -14.62 -29.61 3.61
CA VAL A 179 -13.55 -28.85 2.94
C VAL A 179 -13.70 -28.89 1.42
N ASP A 180 -14.24 -29.97 0.87
CA ASP A 180 -14.51 -30.09 -0.55
C ASP A 180 -15.60 -29.15 -1.06
N LYS A 181 -16.57 -28.81 -0.21
CA LYS A 181 -17.61 -27.82 -0.53
C LYS A 181 -17.07 -26.39 -0.60
N VAL A 182 -15.91 -26.12 0.00
CA VAL A 182 -15.32 -24.77 0.00
C VAL A 182 -14.47 -24.56 -1.25
N SER A 183 -14.70 -23.46 -1.96
CA SER A 183 -13.91 -23.13 -3.15
C SER A 183 -12.47 -22.76 -2.77
N THR A 184 -11.50 -23.31 -3.50
CA THR A 184 -10.06 -23.03 -3.28
C THR A 184 -9.71 -21.53 -3.34
N PRO A 185 -10.33 -20.71 -4.21
CA PRO A 185 -10.11 -19.25 -4.22
C PRO A 185 -10.54 -18.55 -2.92
N LEU A 186 -11.59 -19.02 -2.25
CA LEU A 186 -12.04 -18.45 -0.99
C LEU A 186 -11.02 -18.73 0.13
N VAL A 187 -10.52 -19.96 0.19
CA VAL A 187 -9.46 -20.35 1.14
C VAL A 187 -8.18 -19.55 0.87
N ALA A 188 -7.80 -19.36 -0.39
CA ALA A 188 -6.66 -18.51 -0.76
C ALA A 188 -6.87 -17.04 -0.37
N ALA A 189 -8.09 -16.50 -0.49
CA ALA A 189 -8.38 -15.14 -0.04
C ALA A 189 -8.19 -15.01 1.49
N VAL A 190 -8.69 -15.99 2.27
CA VAL A 190 -8.50 -16.03 3.73
C VAL A 190 -7.02 -16.13 4.09
N PHE A 191 -6.26 -17.01 3.43
CA PHE A 191 -4.81 -17.10 3.64
C PHE A 191 -4.07 -15.83 3.22
N SER A 192 -4.52 -15.12 2.18
CA SER A 192 -3.91 -13.86 1.76
C SER A 192 -4.09 -12.78 2.82
N VAL A 193 -5.31 -12.62 3.35
CA VAL A 193 -5.58 -11.70 4.47
C VAL A 193 -4.82 -12.16 5.71
N GLY A 194 -4.85 -13.45 6.03
CA GLY A 194 -4.16 -14.03 7.17
C GLY A 194 -2.64 -13.84 7.12
N LEU A 195 -2.01 -14.04 5.96
CA LEU A 195 -0.58 -13.77 5.75
C LEU A 195 -0.26 -12.29 5.88
N MET A 196 -1.11 -11.41 5.34
CA MET A 196 -0.91 -9.97 5.43
C MET A 196 -0.99 -9.50 6.89
N LEU A 197 -1.95 -10.01 7.67
CA LEU A 197 -2.06 -9.75 9.11
C LEU A 197 -0.95 -10.40 9.92
N LEU A 198 -0.53 -11.62 9.58
CA LEU A 198 0.55 -12.33 10.26
C LEU A 198 1.89 -11.63 10.03
N GLN A 199 2.11 -11.09 8.83
CA GLN A 199 3.23 -10.20 8.55
C GLN A 199 3.15 -8.99 9.49
N ASP A 200 1.99 -8.36 9.68
CA ASP A 200 1.89 -7.22 10.60
C ASP A 200 2.05 -7.59 12.09
N ILE A 201 1.61 -8.77 12.54
CA ILE A 201 1.73 -9.22 13.94
C ILE A 201 3.13 -9.75 14.27
N ARG A 202 3.78 -10.50 13.37
CA ARG A 202 5.19 -10.91 13.57
C ARG A 202 6.10 -9.69 13.69
N LEU A 203 5.74 -8.61 13.01
CA LEU A 203 6.38 -7.30 13.13
C LEU A 203 6.04 -6.58 14.44
N GLY A 204 4.89 -6.88 15.07
CA GLY A 204 4.53 -6.40 16.39
C GLY A 204 5.16 -7.16 17.56
N ARG A 205 5.61 -8.41 17.37
CA ARG A 205 6.20 -9.25 18.45
C ARG A 205 7.72 -9.07 18.64
N GLN A 206 8.39 -8.33 17.76
CA GLN A 206 9.77 -7.83 17.97
C GLN A 206 9.79 -6.55 18.85
N ARG A 207 8.67 -6.22 19.51
CA ARG A 207 8.51 -5.04 20.37
C ARG A 207 8.93 -5.23 21.83
N GLU A 208 9.35 -6.44 22.21
CA GLU A 208 9.85 -6.72 23.58
C GLU A 208 11.36 -6.95 23.58
#